data_AF-A0A1F3Y8Z6-F1
#
_entry.id   AF-A0A1F3Y8Z6-F1
#
_cell.length_a   1.000
_cell.length_b   1.000
_cell.length_c   1.000
_cell.angle_alpha   90.00
_cell.angle_beta   90.00
_cell.angle_gamma   90.00
#
_symmetry.space_group_name_H-M   'P 1'
#
loop_
_entity.id
_entity.type
_entity.pdbx_description
1 polymer ?
#
loop_
_entity_poly.entity_id
_entity_poly.type
_entity_poly.pdbx_seq_one_letter_code
_entity_poly.pdbx_strand_id
1 'polypeptide(L)' 'MHGRFMIVGDAILSAYESATGRYRGQDTIMRRDEKHYSARGALFDGGKLLSAWSIELTL' A
#
# COMPACT_ATOMS: atom_id res chain seq x y z
N MET A 1 12.74 -3.78 -8.95
CA MET A 1 11.54 -3.11 -8.39
C MET A 1 12.04 -2.02 -7.48
N HIS A 2 11.42 -0.85 -7.48
CA HIS A 2 11.79 0.25 -6.58
C HIS A 2 10.53 0.75 -5.87
N GLY A 3 10.71 1.23 -4.65
CA GLY A 3 9.62 1.71 -3.82
C GLY A 3 10.10 2.79 -2.89
N ARG A 4 9.15 3.57 -2.42
CA ARG A 4 9.35 4.62 -1.42
C ARG A 4 8.21 4.55 -0.42
N PHE A 5 8.50 4.94 0.81
CA PHE A 5 7.48 5.07 1.84
C PHE A 5 7.71 6.34 2.64
N MET A 6 6.65 6.79 3.29
CA MET A 6 6.66 7.90 4.23
C MET A 6 5.80 7.50 5.43
N ILE A 7 6.18 8.01 6.60
CA ILE A 7 5.38 7.90 7.82
C ILE A 7 4.74 9.27 8.06
N VAL A 8 3.42 9.29 8.19
CA VAL A 8 2.64 10.51 8.44
C VAL A 8 1.66 10.21 9.57
N GLY A 9 1.93 10.75 10.75
CA GLY A 9 1.14 10.44 11.95
C GLY A 9 1.17 8.95 12.28
N ASP A 10 0.00 8.33 12.28
CA ASP A 10 -0.23 6.90 12.53
C ASP A 10 -0.26 6.05 11.25
N ALA A 11 0.08 6.62 10.10
CA ALA A 11 0.03 5.95 8.81
C ALA A 11 1.40 5.78 8.16
N ILE A 12 1.59 4.63 7.51
CA ILE A 12 2.65 4.36 6.53
C ILE A 12 2.01 4.43 5.15
N LEU A 13 2.50 5.34 4.32
CA LEU A 13 2.12 5.45 2.91
C LEU A 13 3.27 4.91 2.08
N SER A 14 3.02 3.93 1.22
CA SER A 14 4.05 3.39 0.33
C SER A 14 3.58 3.37 -1.11
N ALA A 15 4.52 3.57 -2.03
CA ALA A 15 4.30 3.45 -3.46
C ALA A 15 5.46 2.67 -4.07
N TYR A 16 5.16 1.79 -5.01
CA TYR A 16 6.14 0.93 -5.65
C TYR A 16 5.85 0.75 -7.13
N GLU A 17 6.90 0.47 -7.88
CA GLU A 17 6.86 0.33 -9.32
C GLU A 17 7.82 -0.78 -9.80
N SER A 18 7.38 -1.58 -10.77
CA SER A 18 8.24 -2.56 -11.44
C SER A 18 9.36 -1.87 -12.20
N ALA A 19 10.43 -2.60 -12.55
CA ALA A 19 11.55 -2.01 -13.28
C ALA A 19 11.15 -1.38 -14.63
N THR A 20 10.09 -1.91 -15.26
CA THR A 20 9.55 -1.44 -16.54
C THR A 20 8.47 -0.36 -16.39
N GLY A 21 8.03 -0.06 -15.16
CA GLY A 21 6.91 0.82 -14.89
C GLY A 21 5.52 0.28 -15.24
N ARG A 22 5.45 -0.95 -15.77
CA ARG A 22 4.19 -1.61 -16.14
C ARG A 22 3.31 -1.87 -14.91
N TYR A 23 3.90 -2.31 -13.81
CA TYR A 23 3.17 -2.55 -12.57
C TYR A 23 3.44 -1.43 -11.57
N ARG A 24 2.37 -0.82 -11.05
CA ARG A 24 2.44 0.23 -10.03
C ARG A 24 1.46 -0.09 -8.93
N GLY A 25 1.87 0.10 -7.70
CA GLY A 25 0.97 -0.06 -6.57
C GLY A 25 1.20 0.97 -5.49
N GLN A 26 0.18 1.11 -4.67
CA GLN A 26 0.19 1.96 -3.49
C GLN A 26 -0.46 1.20 -2.34
N ASP A 27 0.16 1.31 -1.17
CA ASP A 27 -0.38 0.81 0.08
C ASP A 27 -0.46 1.92 1.11
N THR A 28 -1.46 1.82 1.97
CA THR A 28 -1.61 2.62 3.17
C THR A 28 -1.90 1.68 4.32
N ILE A 29 -0.98 1.62 5.28
CA ILE A 29 -1.17 0.92 6.55
C ILE A 29 -1.37 1.99 7.61
N MET A 30 -2.47 1.90 8.36
CA MET A 30 -2.80 2.85 9.41
C MET A 30 -2.95 2.10 10.72
N ARG A 31 -2.18 2.51 11.73
CA ARG A 31 -2.30 1.99 13.09
C ARG A 31 -3.61 2.50 13.69
N ARG A 32 -4.42 1.59 14.23
CA ARG A 32 -5.69 1.92 14.89
C ARG A 32 -5.51 1.99 16.41
N ASP A 33 -4.73 1.07 16.95
CA ASP A 33 -4.30 1.07 18.35
C ASP A 33 -2.99 0.25 18.50
N GLU A 34 -2.66 -0.22 19.70
CA GLU A 34 -1.44 -0.99 19.96
C GLU A 34 -1.37 -2.34 19.23
N LYS A 35 -2.51 -2.95 18.88
CA LYS A 35 -2.59 -4.29 18.31
C LYS A 35 -3.32 -4.37 16.98
N HIS A 36 -4.03 -3.32 16.60
CA HIS A 36 -4.84 -3.30 15.38
C HIS A 36 -4.32 -2.29 14.36
N TYR A 37 -4.36 -2.69 13.09
CA TYR A 37 -4.03 -1.88 11.93
C TYR A 37 -5.05 -2.11 10.84
N SER A 38 -5.32 -1.08 10.02
CA SER A 38 -6.04 -1.26 8.75
C SER A 38 -5.07 -1.06 7.60
N ALA A 39 -5.13 -1.92 6.58
CA ALA A 39 -4.36 -1.77 5.36
C ALA A 39 -5.28 -1.68 4.14
N ARG A 40 -4.99 -0.76 3.22
CA ARG A 40 -5.69 -0.62 1.95
C ARG A 40 -4.71 -0.28 0.84
N GLY A 41 -5.00 -0.77 -0.35
CA GLY A 41 -4.10 -0.56 -1.48
C GLY A 41 -4.70 -1.03 -2.79
N ALA A 42 -3.95 -0.76 -3.85
CA ALA A 42 -4.29 -1.17 -5.20
C ALA A 42 -3.03 -1.43 -6.01
N LEU A 43 -3.13 -2.37 -6.94
CA LEU A 43 -2.13 -2.71 -7.93
C LEU A 43 -2.69 -2.47 -9.33
N PHE A 44 -1.90 -1.87 -10.19
CA PHE A 44 -2.24 -1.54 -11.56
C PHE A 44 -1.30 -2.25 -12.54
N ASP A 45 -1.83 -2.70 -13.67
CA ASP A 45 -1.07 -3.12 -14.87
C ASP A 45 -1.35 -2.13 -16.01
N GLY A 46 -0.33 -1.35 -16.40
CA GLY A 46 -0.44 -0.39 -17.49
C GLY A 46 -1.53 0.67 -17.28
N GLY A 47 -1.78 1.04 -16.01
CA GLY A 47 -2.84 1.98 -15.62
C GLY A 47 -4.23 1.35 -15.43
N LYS A 48 -4.41 0.06 -15.75
CA LYS A 48 -5.65 -0.67 -15.44
C LYS A 48 -5.57 -1.26 -14.04
N LEU A 49 -6.65 -1.15 -13.27
CA LEU A 49 -6.73 -1.79 -11.96
C LEU A 49 -6.62 -3.31 -12.14
N LEU A 50 -5.62 -3.90 -11.50
CA LEU A 50 -5.41 -5.35 -11.48
C LEU A 50 -6.01 -5.97 -10.22
N SER A 51 -5.84 -5.31 -9.08
CA SER A 51 -6.38 -5.74 -7.78
C SER A 51 -6.49 -4.56 -6.83
N ALA A 52 -7.42 -4.63 -5.89
CA ALA A 52 -7.56 -3.71 -4.77
C ALA A 52 -7.93 -4.48 -3.51
N TRP A 53 -7.51 -3.97 -2.35
CA TRP A 53 -7.76 -4.60 -1.06
C TRP A 53 -8.08 -3.57 0.01
N SER A 54 -8.83 -4.03 1.00
CA SER A 54 -9.06 -3.37 2.27
C SER A 54 -9.16 -4.45 3.33
N ILE A 55 -8.23 -4.47 4.26
CA ILE A 55 -8.10 -5.52 5.28
C ILE A 55 -7.83 -4.89 6.64
N GLU A 56 -8.25 -5.61 7.68
CA GLU A 56 -7.86 -5.33 9.06
C GLU A 56 -6.82 -6.37 9.48
N LEU A 57 -5.81 -5.92 10.23
CA LEU A 57 -4.67 -6.70 10.68
C LEU A 57 -4.61 -6.64 12.21
N THR A 58 -4.40 -7.80 12.83
CA THR A 58 -4.25 -7.93 14.28
C THR A 58 -2.92 -8.63 14.58
N LEU A 59 -2.18 -8.11 15.57
CA LEU A 59 -0.95 -8.70 16.10
C LEU A 59 -1.20 -9.76 17.17
#